data_AF-A0A1W1BLB7-F1
#
_entry.id   AF-A0A1W1BLB7-F1
#
_cell.length_a   1.000
_cell.length_b   1.000
_cell.length_c   1.000
_cell.angle_alpha   90.00
_cell.angle_beta   90.00
_cell.angle_gamma   90.00
#
_symmetry.space_group_name_H-M   'P 1'
#
loop_
_entity.id
_entity.type
_entity.pdbx_description
1 polymer ?
#
loop_
_entity_poly.entity_id
_entity_poly.type
_entity_poly.pdbx_seq_one_letter_code
_entity_poly.pdbx_strand_id
1 'polypeptide(L)'
;MNKPSLFRHATKELSQDAFLAWIFEYADKQYIGEVLHDCSMELLQKLFKKHQINFPINKSISLKVKKQETFYVNKKKRSIDLLCFIDDEYILLIEDKINTSDGEEKLNAYREYLEKEYSTYKIIAIYFKTGFQLVFTQVHNALYKEFLRDDFLAVLVKYEQKISNDIFQDYYQYLNNIESQILEYKNKEIKDWNGYQWQGFYKELHKQLGKGNGSYIHNPSGGFWGFWWQGINKDYYFQIEKVQTKYKSKKYIYALCIKVKQMNLSERKLMYVEIERNFFKPIKFRKPIKFAQGKSMTIAVFDGEFPKTINNRIDMSGTIGLINTINNVMYNHAP
;
A
#
# COMPACT_ATOMS: atom_id res chain seq x y z
N MET A 1 1.76 20.44 -23.31
CA MET A 1 1.68 19.05 -23.84
C MET A 1 2.41 18.14 -22.89
N ASN A 2 1.83 16.99 -22.52
CA ASN A 2 2.47 16.06 -21.60
C ASN A 2 3.64 15.35 -22.32
N LYS A 3 4.89 15.77 -22.05
CA LYS A 3 6.14 15.13 -22.55
C LYS A 3 6.00 13.60 -22.51
N PRO A 4 6.26 12.86 -23.62
CA PRO A 4 6.27 11.39 -23.60
C PRO A 4 7.23 10.87 -22.52
N SER A 5 6.88 9.75 -21.88
CA SER A 5 7.71 9.15 -20.83
C SER A 5 7.54 7.63 -20.82
N LEU A 6 8.66 6.91 -20.75
CA LEU A 6 8.70 5.44 -20.67
C LEU A 6 7.92 4.92 -19.46
N PHE A 7 8.01 5.62 -18.32
CA PHE A 7 7.38 5.20 -17.06
C PHE A 7 5.85 5.31 -17.07
N ARG A 8 5.25 6.01 -18.06
CA ARG A 8 3.79 5.93 -18.29
C ARG A 8 3.34 4.57 -18.83
N HIS A 9 4.22 3.89 -19.54
CA HIS A 9 3.93 2.60 -20.18
C HIS A 9 4.51 1.43 -19.37
N ALA A 10 5.69 1.62 -18.78
CA ALA A 10 6.35 0.65 -17.93
C ALA A 10 5.87 0.79 -16.48
N THR A 11 4.61 0.47 -16.20
CA THR A 11 4.02 0.65 -14.83
C THR A 11 4.20 -0.57 -13.91
N LYS A 12 5.08 -1.51 -14.29
CA LYS A 12 5.35 -2.76 -13.57
C LYS A 12 6.59 -2.63 -12.70
N GLU A 13 6.75 -3.55 -11.75
CA GLU A 13 7.89 -3.62 -10.81
C GLU A 13 9.24 -3.61 -11.56
N LEU A 14 9.33 -4.22 -12.76
CA LEU A 14 10.53 -4.19 -13.62
C LEU A 14 10.98 -2.79 -14.11
N SER A 15 10.15 -1.76 -14.00
CA SER A 15 10.60 -0.39 -14.28
C SER A 15 11.24 0.25 -13.05
N GLN A 16 10.72 -0.11 -11.88
CA GLN A 16 11.16 0.39 -10.59
C GLN A 16 12.50 -0.24 -10.23
N ASP A 17 12.66 -1.56 -10.40
CA ASP A 17 13.94 -2.24 -10.16
C ASP A 17 15.08 -1.68 -11.05
N ALA A 18 14.78 -1.30 -12.29
CA ALA A 18 15.71 -0.73 -13.25
C ALA A 18 16.08 0.71 -12.87
N PHE A 19 15.09 1.52 -12.48
CA PHE A 19 15.36 2.87 -11.98
C PHE A 19 16.20 2.83 -10.70
N LEU A 20 15.86 1.95 -9.76
CA LEU A 20 16.61 1.80 -8.51
C LEU A 20 18.05 1.36 -8.75
N ALA A 21 18.26 0.36 -9.61
CA ALA A 21 19.61 -0.04 -10.00
C ALA A 21 20.38 1.13 -10.62
N TRP A 22 19.78 1.80 -11.60
CA TRP A 22 20.38 2.94 -12.29
C TRP A 22 20.75 4.09 -11.34
N ILE A 23 19.84 4.50 -10.43
CA ILE A 23 20.15 5.60 -9.52
C ILE A 23 21.22 5.19 -8.50
N PHE A 24 21.20 3.95 -7.97
CA PHE A 24 22.22 3.52 -7.01
C PHE A 24 23.61 3.32 -7.62
N GLU A 25 23.73 3.05 -8.91
CA GLU A 25 25.04 3.04 -9.59
C GLU A 25 25.77 4.38 -9.42
N TYR A 26 25.06 5.51 -9.43
CA TYR A 26 25.65 6.84 -9.21
C TYR A 26 26.21 7.05 -7.81
N ALA A 27 25.88 6.21 -6.83
CA ALA A 27 26.49 6.32 -5.49
C ALA A 27 27.94 5.81 -5.43
N ASP A 28 28.45 5.14 -6.47
CA ASP A 28 29.86 4.76 -6.52
C ASP A 28 30.78 6.00 -6.60
N LYS A 29 31.95 5.89 -5.96
CA LYS A 29 32.99 6.94 -5.92
C LYS A 29 33.41 7.49 -7.27
N GLN A 30 33.29 6.73 -8.36
CA GLN A 30 33.65 7.20 -9.69
C GLN A 30 32.77 8.37 -10.18
N TYR A 31 31.59 8.56 -9.58
CA TYR A 31 30.64 9.62 -9.94
C TYR A 31 30.69 10.83 -8.98
N ILE A 32 31.66 10.88 -8.07
CA ILE A 32 31.84 12.04 -7.17
C ILE A 32 31.94 13.34 -7.98
N GLY A 33 31.14 14.33 -7.62
CA GLY A 33 31.03 15.61 -8.30
C GLY A 33 29.80 15.73 -9.20
N GLU A 34 29.11 14.63 -9.50
CA GLU A 34 27.82 14.66 -10.18
C GLU A 34 26.67 14.88 -9.19
N VAL A 35 25.66 15.68 -9.58
CA VAL A 35 24.47 15.90 -8.75
C VAL A 35 23.68 14.60 -8.52
N LEU A 36 23.75 13.67 -9.48
CA LEU A 36 23.16 12.34 -9.33
C LEU A 36 23.84 11.55 -8.21
N HIS A 37 25.16 11.68 -8.05
CA HIS A 37 25.88 11.06 -6.94
C HIS A 37 25.38 11.56 -5.58
N ASP A 38 25.22 12.88 -5.42
CA ASP A 38 24.70 13.47 -4.18
C ASP A 38 23.29 12.95 -3.85
N CYS A 39 22.41 12.88 -4.86
CA CYS A 39 21.07 12.34 -4.70
C CYS A 39 21.10 10.87 -4.25
N SER A 40 21.94 10.05 -4.89
CA SER A 40 22.07 8.62 -4.57
C SER A 40 22.68 8.38 -3.20
N MET A 41 23.66 9.19 -2.79
CA MET A 41 24.23 9.16 -1.44
C MET A 41 23.20 9.55 -0.38
N GLU A 42 22.36 10.57 -0.62
CA GLU A 42 21.27 10.91 0.30
C GLU A 42 20.23 9.78 0.40
N LEU A 43 19.89 9.13 -0.73
CA LEU A 43 19.03 7.95 -0.71
C LEU A 43 19.61 6.83 0.17
N LEU A 44 20.89 6.48 -0.01
CA LEU A 44 21.57 5.47 0.82
C LEU A 44 21.53 5.85 2.31
N GLN A 45 21.82 7.10 2.65
CA GLN A 45 21.75 7.57 4.03
C GLN A 45 20.36 7.39 4.63
N LYS A 46 19.30 7.71 3.88
CA LYS A 46 17.92 7.54 4.36
C LYS A 46 17.58 6.06 4.57
N LEU A 47 18.04 5.17 3.70
CA LEU A 47 17.84 3.73 3.83
C LEU A 47 18.56 3.16 5.06
N PHE A 48 19.83 3.50 5.25
CA PHE A 48 20.60 3.08 6.42
C PHE A 48 20.02 3.64 7.72
N LYS A 49 19.53 4.89 7.69
CA LYS A 49 18.86 5.50 8.85
C LYS A 49 17.60 4.76 9.27
N LYS A 50 16.88 4.06 8.37
CA LYS A 50 15.74 3.20 8.76
C LYS A 50 16.16 2.08 9.70
N HIS A 51 17.41 1.63 9.61
CA HIS A 51 18.05 0.66 10.51
C HIS A 51 18.83 1.32 11.66
N GLN A 52 18.69 2.64 11.85
CA GLN A 52 19.42 3.41 12.86
C GLN A 52 20.95 3.36 12.69
N ILE A 53 21.40 3.13 11.45
CA ILE A 53 22.83 3.15 11.11
C ILE A 53 23.15 4.52 10.50
N ASN A 54 24.14 5.20 11.08
CA ASN A 54 24.63 6.46 10.54
C ASN A 54 25.60 6.18 9.40
N PHE A 55 25.12 6.27 8.17
CA PHE A 55 25.95 6.18 6.98
C PHE A 55 26.62 7.54 6.71
N PRO A 56 27.97 7.61 6.58
CA PRO A 56 28.69 8.86 6.47
C PRO A 56 28.42 9.60 5.14
N ILE A 57 28.17 10.91 5.22
CA ILE A 57 27.75 11.76 4.09
C ILE A 57 28.85 11.96 3.05
N ASN A 58 30.10 12.00 3.49
CA ASN A 58 31.26 12.35 2.64
C ASN A 58 32.19 11.15 2.39
N LYS A 59 31.68 9.92 2.55
CA LYS A 59 32.50 8.74 2.30
C LYS A 59 32.51 8.46 0.80
N SER A 60 33.71 8.45 0.22
CA SER A 60 33.92 7.80 -1.08
C SER A 60 33.72 6.30 -0.89
N ILE A 61 32.65 5.76 -1.48
CA ILE A 61 32.32 4.33 -1.38
C ILE A 61 32.54 3.61 -2.70
N SER A 62 32.91 2.34 -2.63
CA SER A 62 32.79 1.41 -3.75
C SER A 62 31.41 0.77 -3.69
N LEU A 63 30.63 0.88 -4.77
CA LEU A 63 29.28 0.33 -4.86
C LEU A 63 29.14 -0.53 -6.10
N LYS A 64 28.68 -1.78 -5.90
CA LYS A 64 28.33 -2.69 -6.99
C LYS A 64 26.87 -3.08 -6.89
N VAL A 65 26.11 -2.80 -7.95
CA VAL A 65 24.71 -3.22 -8.07
C VAL A 65 24.63 -4.62 -8.71
N LYS A 66 23.77 -5.47 -8.17
CA LYS A 66 23.41 -6.78 -8.74
C LYS A 66 21.89 -6.91 -8.75
N LYS A 67 21.30 -7.15 -9.92
CA LYS A 67 19.86 -7.38 -10.10
C LYS A 67 19.56 -8.88 -10.18
N GLN A 68 18.35 -9.25 -9.75
CA GLN A 68 17.76 -10.57 -10.00
C GLN A 68 18.63 -11.74 -9.52
N GLU A 69 19.24 -11.61 -8.34
CA GLU A 69 20.08 -12.67 -7.78
C GLU A 69 19.23 -13.90 -7.49
N THR A 70 19.58 -15.03 -8.11
CA THR A 70 18.75 -16.23 -8.11
C THR A 70 19.37 -17.32 -7.26
N PHE A 71 18.56 -17.95 -6.42
CA PHE A 71 18.98 -19.06 -5.57
C PHE A 71 17.84 -20.06 -5.38
N TYR A 72 18.14 -21.20 -4.77
CA TYR A 72 17.17 -22.26 -4.51
C TYR A 72 17.03 -22.53 -3.01
N VAL A 73 15.80 -22.54 -2.53
CA VAL A 73 15.46 -23.00 -1.17
C VAL A 73 14.41 -24.09 -1.31
N ASN A 74 14.69 -25.29 -0.79
CA ASN A 74 13.79 -26.45 -0.87
C ASN A 74 13.30 -26.73 -2.31
N LYS A 75 14.23 -26.71 -3.28
CA LYS A 75 13.97 -26.88 -4.73
C LYS A 75 13.07 -25.80 -5.36
N LYS A 76 12.69 -24.74 -4.64
CA LYS A 76 11.98 -23.59 -5.19
C LYS A 76 12.99 -22.53 -5.62
N LYS A 77 12.93 -22.13 -6.89
CA LYS A 77 13.69 -20.98 -7.42
C LYS A 77 13.15 -19.69 -6.79
N ARG A 78 14.06 -18.87 -6.25
CA ARG A 78 13.78 -17.54 -5.70
C ARG A 78 14.69 -16.53 -6.37
N SER A 79 14.28 -15.27 -6.44
CA SER A 79 15.06 -14.19 -7.04
C SER A 79 14.89 -12.91 -6.22
N ILE A 80 16.01 -12.34 -5.78
CA ILE A 80 16.07 -11.04 -5.11
C ILE A 80 16.08 -9.95 -6.16
N ASP A 81 15.22 -8.94 -6.02
CA ASP A 81 15.07 -7.87 -7.01
C ASP A 81 16.38 -7.07 -7.17
N LEU A 82 16.94 -6.57 -6.07
CA LEU A 82 18.13 -5.72 -6.08
C LEU A 82 19.04 -5.92 -4.86
N LEU A 83 20.34 -6.05 -5.11
CA LEU A 83 21.42 -6.04 -4.13
C LEU A 83 22.41 -4.92 -4.46
N CYS A 84 22.85 -4.16 -3.45
CA CYS A 84 24.00 -3.28 -3.57
C CYS A 84 25.07 -3.69 -2.56
N PHE A 85 26.25 -4.05 -3.06
CA PHE A 85 27.44 -4.34 -2.24
C PHE A 85 28.20 -3.04 -2.03
N ILE A 86 28.48 -2.68 -0.77
CA ILE A 86 29.07 -1.39 -0.39
C ILE A 86 30.32 -1.63 0.47
N ASP A 87 31.48 -1.19 -0.03
CA ASP A 87 32.80 -1.24 0.64
C ASP A 87 33.19 -2.61 1.24
N ASP A 88 32.72 -3.71 0.64
CA ASP A 88 32.86 -5.06 1.18
C ASP A 88 32.37 -5.22 2.64
N GLU A 89 31.55 -4.29 3.13
CA GLU A 89 31.07 -4.24 4.52
C GLU A 89 29.55 -4.43 4.60
N TYR A 90 28.79 -3.82 3.68
CA TYR A 90 27.33 -3.86 3.71
C TYR A 90 26.75 -4.47 2.44
N ILE A 91 25.64 -5.18 2.61
CA ILE A 91 24.73 -5.52 1.52
C ILE A 91 23.41 -4.81 1.78
N LEU A 92 23.06 -3.88 0.90
CA LEU A 92 21.72 -3.32 0.84
C LEU A 92 20.83 -4.29 0.04
N LEU A 93 19.94 -4.98 0.74
CA LEU A 93 18.96 -5.89 0.18
C LEU A 93 17.66 -5.14 -0.04
N ILE A 94 17.24 -4.98 -1.29
CA ILE A 94 15.99 -4.29 -1.63
C ILE A 94 15.03 -5.29 -2.29
N GLU A 95 13.89 -5.50 -1.66
CA GLU A 95 12.71 -6.08 -2.30
C GLU A 95 11.80 -4.94 -2.74
N ASP A 96 11.53 -4.83 -4.05
CA ASP A 96 10.77 -3.72 -4.61
C ASP A 96 9.35 -4.15 -4.97
N LYS A 97 8.36 -3.32 -4.61
CA LYS A 97 6.95 -3.61 -4.88
C LYS A 97 6.21 -2.37 -5.34
N ILE A 98 5.24 -2.56 -6.24
CA ILE A 98 4.29 -1.50 -6.56
C ILE A 98 3.02 -1.77 -5.76
N ASN A 99 2.11 -2.61 -6.26
CA ASN A 99 0.80 -2.82 -5.63
C ASN A 99 0.67 -4.14 -4.87
N THR A 100 1.60 -5.07 -5.06
CA THR A 100 1.56 -6.40 -4.43
C THR A 100 2.28 -6.39 -3.08
N SER A 101 1.93 -7.32 -2.20
CA SER A 101 2.61 -7.53 -0.91
C SER A 101 3.28 -8.89 -0.89
N ASP A 102 4.39 -9.02 -0.20
CA ASP A 102 5.05 -10.31 0.01
C ASP A 102 4.78 -10.88 1.39
N GLY A 103 4.82 -12.21 1.45
CA GLY A 103 4.78 -12.96 2.69
C GLY A 103 6.13 -12.99 3.39
N GLU A 104 6.08 -13.06 4.72
CA GLU A 104 7.22 -13.16 5.63
C GLU A 104 8.18 -14.30 5.24
N GLU A 105 7.66 -15.48 4.87
CA GLU A 105 8.48 -16.65 4.45
C GLU A 105 9.43 -16.30 3.29
N LYS A 106 8.95 -15.50 2.32
CA LYS A 106 9.78 -15.11 1.17
C LYS A 106 10.89 -14.17 1.62
N LEU A 107 10.56 -13.15 2.39
CA LEU A 107 11.51 -12.14 2.86
C LEU A 107 12.59 -12.75 3.77
N ASN A 108 12.20 -13.67 4.66
CA ASN A 108 13.13 -14.42 5.51
C ASN A 108 14.11 -15.27 4.70
N ALA A 109 13.60 -16.03 3.72
CA ALA A 109 14.46 -16.85 2.86
C ALA A 109 15.52 -16.03 2.12
N TYR A 110 15.25 -14.76 1.81
CA TYR A 110 16.18 -13.88 1.10
C TYR A 110 17.30 -13.43 2.03
N ARG A 111 16.94 -12.98 3.24
CA ARG A 111 17.90 -12.59 4.27
C ARG A 111 18.78 -13.76 4.69
N GLU A 112 18.20 -14.90 5.00
CA GLU A 112 18.92 -16.12 5.42
C GLU A 112 19.91 -16.62 4.36
N TYR A 113 19.53 -16.53 3.07
CA TYR A 113 20.42 -16.85 1.97
C TYR A 113 21.67 -15.96 1.97
N LEU A 114 21.49 -14.64 2.09
CA LEU A 114 22.60 -13.70 2.10
C LEU A 114 23.47 -13.82 3.37
N GLU A 115 22.87 -14.09 4.53
CA GLU A 115 23.63 -14.31 5.77
C GLU A 115 24.56 -15.51 5.67
N LYS A 116 24.14 -16.53 4.93
CA LYS A 116 24.95 -17.72 4.68
C LYS A 116 26.03 -17.48 3.62
N GLU A 117 25.65 -16.92 2.47
CA GLU A 117 26.54 -16.74 1.32
C GLU A 117 27.58 -15.63 1.55
N TYR A 118 27.19 -14.57 2.27
CA TYR A 118 27.97 -13.36 2.50
C TYR A 118 28.12 -13.08 3.99
N SER A 119 28.59 -14.08 4.75
CA SER A 119 28.64 -14.05 6.22
C SER A 119 29.48 -12.93 6.85
N THR A 120 30.38 -12.31 6.08
CA THR A 120 31.18 -11.15 6.53
C THR A 120 30.47 -9.81 6.36
N TYR A 121 29.37 -9.77 5.60
CA TYR A 121 28.63 -8.55 5.30
C TYR A 121 27.50 -8.30 6.29
N LYS A 122 27.26 -7.02 6.60
CA LYS A 122 26.09 -6.57 7.34
C LYS A 122 24.95 -6.31 6.36
N ILE A 123 23.81 -6.98 6.56
CA ILE A 123 22.66 -6.86 5.66
C ILE A 123 21.73 -5.75 6.13
N ILE A 124 21.45 -4.81 5.22
CA ILE A 124 20.48 -3.72 5.38
C ILE A 124 19.26 -4.08 4.52
N ALA A 125 18.24 -4.67 5.14
CA ALA A 125 17.06 -5.15 4.43
C ALA A 125 15.98 -4.06 4.32
N ILE A 126 15.62 -3.69 3.09
CA ILE A 126 14.64 -2.65 2.77
C ILE A 126 13.51 -3.24 1.94
N TYR A 127 12.29 -2.93 2.35
CA TYR A 127 11.09 -3.17 1.56
C TYR A 127 10.67 -1.88 0.88
N PHE A 128 11.07 -1.73 -0.39
CA PHE A 128 10.82 -0.52 -1.15
C PHE A 128 9.45 -0.60 -1.81
N LYS A 129 8.53 0.30 -1.47
CA LYS A 129 7.15 0.24 -2.00
C LYS A 129 6.61 1.57 -2.48
N THR A 130 6.22 1.62 -3.75
CA THR A 130 5.62 2.83 -4.34
C THR A 130 4.11 2.78 -4.50
N GLY A 131 3.44 1.63 -4.40
CA GLY A 131 1.98 1.54 -4.46
C GLY A 131 1.30 1.47 -3.10
N PHE A 132 0.02 1.10 -3.08
CA PHE A 132 -0.80 1.14 -1.87
C PHE A 132 -0.63 -0.10 -0.99
N GLN A 133 -0.36 0.11 0.30
CA GLN A 133 -0.41 -0.87 1.37
C GLN A 133 -0.53 -0.13 2.70
N LEU A 134 -1.30 -0.70 3.63
CA LEU A 134 -1.56 -0.10 4.94
C LEU A 134 -0.90 -0.87 6.08
N VAL A 135 -0.69 -2.18 5.92
CA VAL A 135 -0.18 -3.06 6.99
C VAL A 135 1.13 -3.70 6.55
N PHE A 136 2.16 -3.61 7.40
CA PHE A 136 3.53 -4.08 7.12
C PHE A 136 4.03 -5.13 8.12
N THR A 137 3.16 -5.73 8.92
CA THR A 137 3.55 -6.71 9.96
C THR A 137 4.46 -7.83 9.43
N GLN A 138 4.14 -8.41 8.27
CA GLN A 138 4.96 -9.47 7.67
C GLN A 138 6.35 -8.98 7.23
N VAL A 139 6.45 -7.71 6.82
CA VAL A 139 7.72 -7.06 6.44
C VAL A 139 8.57 -6.86 7.70
N HIS A 140 7.96 -6.36 8.77
CA HIS A 140 8.64 -6.11 10.05
C HIS A 140 9.07 -7.39 10.75
N ASN A 141 8.24 -8.43 10.74
CA ASN A 141 8.59 -9.75 11.27
C ASN A 141 9.81 -10.35 10.54
N ALA A 142 9.94 -10.08 9.23
CA ALA A 142 11.09 -10.50 8.45
C ALA A 142 12.34 -9.62 8.62
N LEU A 143 12.29 -8.64 9.53
CA LEU A 143 13.37 -7.69 9.84
C LEU A 143 13.69 -6.68 8.72
N TYR A 144 12.77 -6.48 7.78
CA TYR A 144 12.88 -5.43 6.77
C TYR A 144 12.36 -4.10 7.32
N LYS A 145 12.88 -2.99 6.79
CA LYS A 145 12.34 -1.65 7.01
C LYS A 145 11.70 -1.12 5.74
N GLU A 146 10.53 -0.53 5.87
CA GLU A 146 9.81 0.08 4.76
C GLU A 146 10.50 1.37 4.31
N PHE A 147 10.59 1.52 3.00
CA PHE A 147 10.93 2.76 2.34
C PHE A 147 9.89 3.05 1.28
N LEU A 148 9.02 4.01 1.57
CA LEU A 148 7.77 4.21 0.84
C LEU A 148 7.90 5.31 -0.22
N ARG A 149 6.89 5.44 -1.08
CA ARG A 149 6.86 6.46 -2.16
C ARG A 149 7.14 7.88 -1.65
N ASP A 150 6.57 8.25 -0.51
CA ASP A 150 6.75 9.56 0.13
C ASP A 150 8.16 9.74 0.69
N ASP A 151 8.74 8.70 1.31
CA ASP A 151 10.16 8.71 1.71
C ASP A 151 11.07 9.00 0.50
N PHE A 152 10.79 8.34 -0.63
CA PHE A 152 11.57 8.47 -1.84
C PHE A 152 11.40 9.84 -2.52
N LEU A 153 10.16 10.29 -2.71
CA LEU A 153 9.85 11.60 -3.28
C LEU A 153 10.42 12.74 -2.42
N ALA A 154 10.47 12.58 -1.10
CA ALA A 154 11.05 13.57 -0.19
C ALA A 154 12.56 13.79 -0.42
N VAL A 155 13.26 12.81 -1.01
CA VAL A 155 14.65 12.99 -1.47
C VAL A 155 14.67 13.57 -2.88
N LEU A 156 13.99 12.93 -3.83
CA LEU A 156 14.06 13.33 -5.25
C LEU A 156 13.69 14.79 -5.49
N VAL A 157 12.67 15.31 -4.79
CA VAL A 157 12.21 16.70 -4.93
C VAL A 157 13.31 17.73 -4.61
N LYS A 158 14.32 17.38 -3.81
CA LYS A 158 15.43 18.29 -3.49
C LYS A 158 16.40 18.48 -4.65
N TYR A 159 16.39 17.54 -5.60
CA TYR A 159 17.30 17.48 -6.73
C TYR A 159 16.60 17.71 -8.08
N GLU A 160 15.27 17.78 -8.11
CA GLU A 160 14.50 17.91 -9.36
C GLU A 160 14.85 19.16 -10.17
N GLN A 161 15.15 20.30 -9.53
CA GLN A 161 15.61 21.50 -10.24
C GLN A 161 17.10 21.44 -10.65
N LYS A 162 17.87 20.49 -10.11
CA LYS A 162 19.33 20.40 -10.28
C LYS A 162 19.75 19.32 -11.27
N ILE A 163 18.94 18.27 -11.43
CA ILE A 163 19.24 17.14 -12.31
C ILE A 163 18.43 17.29 -13.61
N SER A 164 19.09 17.59 -14.72
CA SER A 164 18.44 17.68 -16.03
C SER A 164 18.30 16.34 -16.76
N ASN A 165 18.73 15.23 -16.14
CA ASN A 165 18.69 13.89 -16.73
C ASN A 165 17.24 13.43 -16.97
N ASP A 166 16.92 13.05 -18.20
CA ASP A 166 15.56 12.65 -18.59
C ASP A 166 15.03 11.43 -17.84
N ILE A 167 15.88 10.45 -17.53
CA ILE A 167 15.47 9.24 -16.77
C ILE A 167 15.03 9.65 -15.37
N PHE A 168 15.82 10.49 -14.70
CA PHE A 168 15.48 11.05 -13.39
C PHE A 168 14.16 11.82 -13.44
N GLN A 169 14.07 12.80 -14.36
CA GLN A 169 12.93 13.69 -14.46
C GLN A 169 11.65 12.93 -14.76
N ASP A 170 11.70 12.01 -15.71
CA ASP A 170 10.53 11.24 -16.10
C ASP A 170 10.02 10.34 -14.97
N TYR A 171 10.92 9.70 -14.20
CA TYR A 171 10.51 8.85 -13.08
C TYR A 171 10.00 9.65 -11.89
N TYR A 172 10.67 10.77 -11.55
CA TYR A 172 10.23 11.68 -10.51
C TYR A 172 8.81 12.21 -10.82
N GLN A 173 8.59 12.71 -12.05
CA GLN A 173 7.28 13.21 -12.47
C GLN A 173 6.21 12.11 -12.48
N TYR A 174 6.57 10.88 -12.87
CA TYR A 174 5.66 9.74 -12.79
C TYR A 174 5.18 9.47 -11.35
N LEU A 175 6.11 9.36 -10.39
CA LEU A 175 5.76 9.12 -8.99
C LEU A 175 5.03 10.31 -8.36
N ASN A 176 5.46 11.54 -8.66
CA ASN A 176 4.84 12.76 -8.17
C ASN A 176 3.40 12.90 -8.67
N ASN A 177 3.13 12.53 -9.92
CA ASN A 177 1.77 12.50 -10.47
C ASN A 177 0.88 11.46 -9.78
N ILE A 178 1.42 10.29 -9.41
CA ILE A 178 0.67 9.30 -8.62
C ILE A 178 0.32 9.88 -7.23
N GLU A 179 1.31 10.47 -6.55
CA GLU A 179 1.09 11.06 -5.22
C GLU A 179 0.08 12.21 -5.27
N SER A 180 0.19 13.09 -6.27
CA SER A 180 -0.74 14.20 -6.48
C SER A 180 -2.18 13.70 -6.68
N GLN A 181 -2.40 12.71 -7.55
CA GLN A 181 -3.72 12.11 -7.73
C GLN A 181 -4.26 11.49 -6.44
N ILE A 182 -3.40 10.85 -5.63
CA ILE A 182 -3.82 10.28 -4.35
C ILE A 182 -4.27 11.38 -3.40
N LEU A 183 -3.51 12.48 -3.28
CA LEU A 183 -3.82 13.61 -2.40
C LEU A 183 -5.05 14.41 -2.81
N GLU A 184 -5.47 14.34 -4.08
CA GLU A 184 -6.70 14.99 -4.57
C GLU A 184 -7.98 14.53 -3.85
N TYR A 185 -7.96 13.41 -3.11
CA TYR A 185 -9.13 12.98 -2.33
C TYR A 185 -9.66 14.08 -1.40
N LYS A 186 -8.78 14.97 -0.92
CA LYS A 186 -9.15 16.08 -0.02
C LYS A 186 -9.99 17.16 -0.72
N ASN A 187 -9.77 17.36 -2.02
CA ASN A 187 -10.27 18.53 -2.76
C ASN A 187 -11.27 18.15 -3.86
N LYS A 188 -11.24 16.91 -4.33
CA LYS A 188 -12.10 16.42 -5.41
C LYS A 188 -13.44 15.94 -4.86
N GLU A 189 -14.52 16.20 -5.59
CA GLU A 189 -15.84 15.66 -5.23
C GLU A 189 -15.81 14.13 -5.27
N ILE A 190 -16.51 13.47 -4.33
CA ILE A 190 -16.48 12.00 -4.21
C ILE A 190 -16.95 11.30 -5.49
N LYS A 191 -17.88 11.93 -6.24
CA LYS A 191 -18.39 11.38 -7.51
C LYS A 191 -17.30 11.22 -8.58
N ASP A 192 -16.24 12.03 -8.50
CA ASP A 192 -15.14 12.06 -9.47
C ASP A 192 -13.90 11.31 -8.96
N TRP A 193 -14.00 10.64 -7.82
CA TRP A 193 -12.93 9.81 -7.27
C TRP A 193 -12.74 8.53 -8.10
N ASN A 194 -11.49 8.26 -8.42
CA ASN A 194 -11.04 6.98 -8.95
C ASN A 194 -10.24 6.22 -7.88
N GLY A 195 -9.57 5.14 -8.28
CA GLY A 195 -8.79 4.31 -7.37
C GLY A 195 -7.74 5.07 -6.56
N TYR A 196 -7.13 6.13 -7.11
CA TYR A 196 -6.13 6.93 -6.40
C TYR A 196 -6.75 7.71 -5.24
N GLN A 197 -7.87 8.41 -5.45
CA GLN A 197 -8.51 9.14 -4.36
C GLN A 197 -9.05 8.20 -3.27
N TRP A 198 -9.57 7.01 -3.64
CA TRP A 198 -9.95 6.00 -2.66
C TRP A 198 -8.77 5.51 -1.83
N GLN A 199 -7.59 5.30 -2.42
CA GLN A 199 -6.38 4.97 -1.69
C GLN A 199 -5.99 6.07 -0.70
N GLY A 200 -6.04 7.35 -1.12
CA GLY A 200 -5.74 8.49 -0.24
C GLY A 200 -6.67 8.56 0.96
N PHE A 201 -7.97 8.40 0.70
CA PHE A 201 -8.98 8.32 1.74
C PHE A 201 -8.74 7.14 2.70
N TYR A 202 -8.40 5.96 2.20
CA TYR A 202 -8.14 4.79 3.05
C TYR A 202 -6.86 4.91 3.88
N LYS A 203 -5.81 5.58 3.37
CA LYS A 203 -4.61 5.90 4.18
C LYS A 203 -4.99 6.76 5.39
N GLU A 204 -5.81 7.79 5.18
CA GLU A 204 -6.25 8.66 6.27
C GLU A 204 -7.20 7.94 7.22
N LEU A 205 -8.15 7.13 6.73
CA LEU A 205 -9.00 6.30 7.59
C LEU A 205 -8.17 5.35 8.46
N HIS A 206 -7.19 4.66 7.88
CA HIS A 206 -6.31 3.76 8.64
C HIS A 206 -5.59 4.50 9.78
N LYS A 207 -5.05 5.69 9.48
CA LYS A 207 -4.39 6.55 10.47
C LYS A 207 -5.35 6.97 11.60
N GLN A 208 -6.54 7.45 11.25
CA GLN A 208 -7.53 7.96 12.21
C GLN A 208 -8.13 6.83 13.07
N LEU A 209 -8.32 5.64 12.50
CA LEU A 209 -8.86 4.49 13.21
C LEU A 209 -7.80 3.71 14.00
N GLY A 210 -6.51 3.88 13.67
CA GLY A 210 -5.40 3.08 14.21
C GLY A 210 -5.48 1.59 13.83
N LYS A 211 -6.34 1.24 12.88
CA LYS A 211 -6.62 -0.15 12.47
C LYS A 211 -7.19 -0.21 11.06
N GLY A 212 -7.38 -1.44 10.60
CA GLY A 212 -7.94 -1.73 9.29
C GLY A 212 -6.87 -1.98 8.24
N ASN A 213 -7.29 -2.60 7.16
CA ASN A 213 -6.45 -2.95 6.03
C ASN A 213 -7.21 -2.65 4.73
N GLY A 214 -6.50 -2.59 3.62
CA GLY A 214 -7.10 -2.35 2.32
C GLY A 214 -6.23 -2.91 1.21
N SER A 215 -6.90 -3.34 0.14
CA SER A 215 -6.23 -3.79 -1.07
C SER A 215 -7.18 -3.70 -2.27
N TYR A 216 -6.65 -4.05 -3.44
CA TYR A 216 -7.46 -4.22 -4.63
C TYR A 216 -8.22 -5.55 -4.56
N ILE A 217 -9.54 -5.49 -4.74
CA ILE A 217 -10.42 -6.65 -4.76
C ILE A 217 -10.82 -6.92 -6.21
N HIS A 218 -10.28 -7.99 -6.79
CA HIS A 218 -10.62 -8.42 -8.15
C HIS A 218 -12.05 -8.96 -8.21
N ASN A 219 -12.77 -8.62 -9.28
CA ASN A 219 -14.05 -9.23 -9.63
C ASN A 219 -14.22 -9.27 -11.17
N PRO A 220 -15.21 -10.01 -11.70
CA PRO A 220 -15.42 -10.12 -13.15
C PRO A 220 -15.71 -8.78 -13.87
N SER A 221 -16.02 -7.70 -13.14
CA SER A 221 -16.27 -6.36 -13.67
C SER A 221 -15.06 -5.42 -13.53
N GLY A 222 -13.87 -5.97 -13.31
CA GLY A 222 -12.62 -5.22 -13.24
C GLY A 222 -12.10 -5.02 -11.83
N GLY A 223 -12.93 -5.09 -10.78
CA GLY A 223 -12.52 -4.94 -9.37
C GLY A 223 -12.70 -3.54 -8.78
N PHE A 224 -12.25 -3.35 -7.54
CA PHE A 224 -12.25 -2.07 -6.82
C PHE A 224 -11.28 -2.06 -5.64
N TRP A 225 -10.85 -0.87 -5.20
CA TRP A 225 -10.11 -0.70 -3.95
C TRP A 225 -11.07 -0.80 -2.76
N GLY A 226 -10.86 -1.78 -1.89
CA GLY A 226 -11.62 -1.95 -0.66
C GLY A 226 -10.79 -1.59 0.57
N PHE A 227 -11.48 -1.18 1.63
CA PHE A 227 -10.91 -1.00 2.96
C PHE A 227 -11.81 -1.71 3.96
N TRP A 228 -11.22 -2.47 4.86
CA TRP A 228 -11.96 -3.24 5.85
C TRP A 228 -11.27 -3.20 7.21
N TRP A 229 -12.06 -3.25 8.27
CA TRP A 229 -11.57 -3.33 9.63
C TRP A 229 -12.49 -4.20 10.46
N GLN A 230 -11.92 -4.86 11.46
CA GLN A 230 -12.70 -5.71 12.35
C GLN A 230 -13.71 -4.85 13.13
N GLY A 231 -14.95 -5.35 13.19
CA GLY A 231 -15.96 -4.84 14.11
C GLY A 231 -15.61 -5.22 15.56
N ILE A 232 -16.58 -5.08 16.46
CA ILE A 232 -16.39 -5.46 17.87
C ILE A 232 -16.47 -6.97 18.06
N ASN A 233 -17.39 -7.66 17.35
CA ASN A 233 -17.42 -9.12 17.30
C ASN A 233 -16.43 -9.62 16.21
N LYS A 234 -15.74 -10.74 16.47
CA LYS A 234 -14.87 -11.43 15.51
C LYS A 234 -15.63 -11.99 14.30
N ASP A 235 -16.92 -12.23 14.45
CA ASP A 235 -17.77 -12.88 13.44
C ASP A 235 -18.08 -11.99 12.22
N TYR A 236 -18.05 -10.67 12.39
CA TYR A 236 -18.23 -9.71 11.30
C TYR A 236 -17.18 -8.61 11.27
N TYR A 237 -17.02 -8.02 10.09
CA TYR A 237 -16.13 -6.91 9.85
C TYR A 237 -16.79 -5.87 8.94
N PHE A 238 -16.35 -4.62 9.06
CA PHE A 238 -16.80 -3.55 8.18
C PHE A 238 -15.97 -3.53 6.91
N GLN A 239 -16.60 -3.24 5.77
CA GLN A 239 -15.89 -3.05 4.51
C GLN A 239 -16.51 -1.90 3.72
N ILE A 240 -15.67 -1.06 3.15
CA ILE A 240 -16.04 -0.08 2.13
C ILE A 240 -15.89 -0.77 0.79
N GLU A 241 -17.00 -0.93 0.05
CA GLU A 241 -17.01 -1.63 -1.22
C GLU A 241 -18.03 -1.10 -2.22
N LYS A 242 -17.87 -1.48 -3.49
CA LYS A 242 -18.85 -1.17 -4.55
C LYS A 242 -20.08 -2.07 -4.42
N VAL A 243 -21.24 -1.46 -4.15
CA VAL A 243 -22.54 -2.13 -4.09
C VAL A 243 -23.44 -1.69 -5.23
N GLN A 244 -24.28 -2.62 -5.70
CA GLN A 244 -25.28 -2.34 -6.73
C GLN A 244 -26.40 -1.47 -6.14
N THR A 245 -26.86 -0.49 -6.91
CA THR A 245 -27.92 0.45 -6.44
C THR A 245 -29.34 -0.13 -6.58
N LYS A 246 -29.58 -0.94 -7.61
CA LYS A 246 -30.89 -1.58 -7.89
C LYS A 246 -30.68 -2.96 -8.52
N TYR A 247 -31.64 -3.87 -8.39
CA TYR A 247 -31.59 -5.18 -9.04
C TYR A 247 -31.45 -5.01 -10.57
N LYS A 248 -30.56 -5.81 -11.20
CA LYS A 248 -30.18 -5.73 -12.63
C LYS A 248 -29.57 -4.40 -13.13
N SER A 249 -29.35 -3.40 -12.28
CA SER A 249 -28.67 -2.15 -12.66
C SER A 249 -27.15 -2.33 -12.86
N LYS A 250 -26.55 -1.71 -13.87
CA LYS A 250 -25.07 -1.63 -14.01
C LYS A 250 -24.44 -0.50 -13.18
N LYS A 251 -25.24 0.25 -12.40
CA LYS A 251 -24.76 1.36 -11.57
C LYS A 251 -24.38 0.88 -10.16
N TYR A 252 -23.11 1.09 -9.83
CA TYR A 252 -22.52 0.80 -8.53
C TYR A 252 -22.16 2.08 -7.79
N ILE A 253 -22.26 2.06 -6.47
CA ILE A 253 -21.77 3.11 -5.57
C ILE A 253 -20.86 2.48 -4.53
N TYR A 254 -19.94 3.26 -3.97
CA TYR A 254 -19.25 2.85 -2.76
C TYR A 254 -20.21 2.99 -1.57
N ALA A 255 -20.19 2.01 -0.68
CA ALA A 255 -20.96 2.03 0.55
C ALA A 255 -20.20 1.34 1.69
N LEU A 256 -20.55 1.71 2.92
CA LEU A 256 -20.16 0.97 4.11
C LEU A 256 -21.03 -0.28 4.24
N CYS A 257 -20.38 -1.44 4.36
CA CYS A 257 -21.00 -2.75 4.46
C CYS A 257 -20.59 -3.46 5.74
N ILE A 258 -21.48 -4.32 6.24
CA ILE A 258 -21.13 -5.35 7.22
C ILE A 258 -20.94 -6.65 6.47
N LYS A 259 -19.82 -7.32 6.72
CA LYS A 259 -19.46 -8.59 6.09
C LYS A 259 -19.14 -9.65 7.14
N VAL A 260 -19.42 -10.90 6.78
CA VAL A 260 -19.06 -12.08 7.57
C VAL A 260 -18.13 -12.98 6.79
N LYS A 261 -17.26 -13.68 7.51
CA LYS A 261 -16.45 -14.76 6.94
C LYS A 261 -17.28 -16.03 6.89
N GLN A 262 -17.01 -16.86 5.88
CA GLN A 262 -17.56 -18.19 5.61
C GLN A 262 -18.32 -18.84 6.80
N MET A 263 -19.65 -18.81 6.71
CA MET A 263 -20.60 -19.43 7.65
C MET A 263 -21.53 -20.40 6.92
N ASN A 264 -22.06 -21.40 7.63
CA ASN A 264 -23.09 -22.29 7.07
C ASN A 264 -24.43 -21.54 6.88
N LEU A 265 -25.41 -22.14 6.19
CA LEU A 265 -26.68 -21.44 5.88
C LEU A 265 -27.47 -21.04 7.14
N SER A 266 -27.42 -21.85 8.19
CA SER A 266 -28.18 -21.64 9.43
C SER A 266 -27.59 -20.49 10.26
N GLU A 267 -26.28 -20.49 10.45
CA GLU A 267 -25.54 -19.39 11.10
C GLU A 267 -25.79 -18.06 10.39
N ARG A 268 -25.77 -18.07 9.06
CA ARG A 268 -26.07 -16.88 8.25
C ARG A 268 -27.46 -16.32 8.51
N LYS A 269 -28.48 -17.19 8.61
CA LYS A 269 -29.85 -16.77 8.90
C LYS A 269 -29.97 -16.19 10.32
N LEU A 270 -29.34 -16.83 11.30
CA LEU A 270 -29.35 -16.37 12.68
C LEU A 270 -28.70 -14.98 12.81
N MET A 271 -27.51 -14.83 12.23
CA MET A 271 -26.78 -13.57 12.26
C MET A 271 -27.50 -12.46 11.52
N TYR A 272 -28.17 -12.79 10.43
CA TYR A 272 -29.01 -11.84 9.73
C TYR A 272 -30.19 -11.35 10.60
N VAL A 273 -30.86 -12.26 11.30
CA VAL A 273 -31.94 -11.92 12.23
C VAL A 273 -31.42 -11.03 13.35
N GLU A 274 -30.23 -11.33 13.88
CA GLU A 274 -29.57 -10.52 14.90
C GLU A 274 -29.30 -9.10 14.38
N ILE A 275 -28.76 -8.96 13.17
CA ILE A 275 -28.49 -7.66 12.55
C ILE A 275 -29.78 -6.87 12.30
N GLU A 276 -30.83 -7.53 11.82
CA GLU A 276 -32.12 -6.90 11.56
C GLU A 276 -32.79 -6.41 12.86
N ARG A 277 -32.65 -7.17 13.96
CA ARG A 277 -33.16 -6.78 15.29
C ARG A 277 -32.38 -5.62 15.89
N ASN A 278 -31.06 -5.68 15.84
CA ASN A 278 -30.19 -4.79 16.62
C ASN A 278 -29.71 -3.56 15.85
N PHE A 279 -29.56 -3.63 14.52
CA PHE A 279 -28.83 -2.60 13.78
C PHE A 279 -29.67 -1.86 12.74
N PHE A 280 -30.63 -2.50 12.06
CA PHE A 280 -31.42 -1.85 11.01
C PHE A 280 -32.33 -0.72 11.53
N LYS A 281 -32.82 -0.84 12.76
CA LYS A 281 -33.73 0.14 13.38
C LYS A 281 -33.00 1.40 13.89
N PRO A 282 -31.89 1.31 14.66
CA PRO A 282 -31.19 2.49 15.15
C PRO A 282 -30.21 3.10 14.14
N ILE A 283 -29.68 2.30 13.20
CA ILE A 283 -28.72 2.74 12.20
C ILE A 283 -29.27 2.37 10.84
N LYS A 284 -29.38 3.33 9.92
CA LYS A 284 -29.94 3.17 8.57
C LYS A 284 -29.18 2.12 7.75
N PHE A 285 -29.30 0.83 8.07
CA PHE A 285 -28.78 -0.29 7.31
C PHE A 285 -29.94 -1.00 6.64
N ARG A 286 -29.67 -1.53 5.46
CA ARG A 286 -30.63 -2.32 4.69
C ARG A 286 -30.03 -3.63 4.21
N LYS A 287 -30.92 -4.48 3.74
CA LYS A 287 -30.60 -5.77 3.12
C LYS A 287 -29.79 -5.53 1.83
N PRO A 288 -28.72 -6.30 1.58
CA PRO A 288 -28.02 -6.26 0.29
C PRO A 288 -28.95 -6.77 -0.82
N ILE A 289 -28.87 -6.16 -2.01
CA ILE A 289 -29.71 -6.53 -3.17
C ILE A 289 -29.38 -7.93 -3.70
N LYS A 290 -28.13 -8.35 -3.55
CA LYS A 290 -27.66 -9.69 -3.93
C LYS A 290 -26.94 -10.31 -2.76
N PHE A 291 -27.35 -11.51 -2.39
CA PHE A 291 -26.56 -12.40 -1.56
C PHE A 291 -25.63 -13.21 -2.46
N ALA A 292 -24.32 -13.05 -2.28
CA ALA A 292 -23.30 -13.77 -3.02
C ALA A 292 -22.61 -14.78 -2.11
N GLN A 293 -22.45 -16.01 -2.58
CA GLN A 293 -21.67 -17.02 -1.87
C GLN A 293 -20.18 -16.81 -2.18
N GLY A 294 -19.35 -16.84 -1.13
CA GLY A 294 -17.90 -16.65 -1.23
C GLY A 294 -17.23 -16.79 0.13
N LYS A 295 -15.90 -16.62 0.16
CA LYS A 295 -15.11 -16.64 1.42
C LYS A 295 -15.60 -15.60 2.43
N SER A 296 -16.16 -14.50 1.96
CA SER A 296 -16.90 -13.54 2.77
C SER A 296 -18.14 -13.04 2.04
N MET A 297 -19.11 -12.55 2.80
CA MET A 297 -20.40 -12.10 2.27
C MET A 297 -20.89 -10.83 2.96
N THR A 298 -21.45 -9.93 2.17
CA THR A 298 -22.16 -8.74 2.63
C THR A 298 -23.54 -9.14 3.14
N ILE A 299 -23.87 -8.72 4.37
CA ILE A 299 -25.16 -9.02 5.03
C ILE A 299 -25.95 -7.76 5.38
N ALA A 300 -25.30 -6.61 5.42
CA ALA A 300 -25.93 -5.30 5.55
C ALA A 300 -25.19 -4.25 4.73
N VAL A 301 -25.93 -3.29 4.20
CA VAL A 301 -25.41 -2.12 3.46
C VAL A 301 -25.95 -0.86 4.13
N PHE A 302 -25.07 0.07 4.46
CA PHE A 302 -25.48 1.36 5.02
C PHE A 302 -26.27 2.15 3.96
N ASP A 303 -27.46 2.59 4.33
CA ASP A 303 -28.45 3.32 3.54
C ASP A 303 -28.46 4.82 3.85
N GLY A 304 -27.44 5.29 4.58
CA GLY A 304 -27.11 6.70 4.69
C GLY A 304 -25.98 7.11 3.75
N GLU A 305 -25.71 8.40 3.72
CA GLU A 305 -24.54 8.95 3.04
C GLU A 305 -23.24 8.45 3.67
N PHE A 306 -22.39 7.82 2.86
CA PHE A 306 -21.05 7.39 3.26
C PHE A 306 -20.09 7.39 2.05
N PRO A 307 -18.88 7.95 2.17
CA PRO A 307 -18.41 8.80 3.26
C PRO A 307 -19.28 10.05 3.45
N LYS A 308 -19.20 10.71 4.62
CA LYS A 308 -19.88 11.99 4.84
C LYS A 308 -19.27 13.07 3.95
N THR A 309 -20.09 14.01 3.49
CA THR A 309 -19.61 15.13 2.68
C THR A 309 -20.03 16.50 3.20
N ILE A 310 -19.19 17.49 2.91
CA ILE A 310 -19.51 18.92 2.97
C ILE A 310 -19.24 19.47 1.57
N ASN A 311 -20.26 20.08 0.94
CA ASN A 311 -20.18 20.56 -0.45
C ASN A 311 -19.67 19.48 -1.43
N ASN A 312 -20.20 18.24 -1.32
CA ASN A 312 -19.83 17.07 -2.14
C ASN A 312 -18.38 16.56 -2.01
N ARG A 313 -17.58 17.16 -1.11
CA ARG A 313 -16.20 16.74 -0.79
C ARG A 313 -16.16 16.01 0.54
N ILE A 314 -15.13 15.20 0.75
CA ILE A 314 -15.00 14.40 1.97
C ILE A 314 -15.03 15.26 3.24
N ASP A 315 -15.97 14.95 4.12
CA ASP A 315 -15.94 15.36 5.53
C ASP A 315 -15.34 14.21 6.34
N MET A 316 -14.03 14.29 6.57
CA MET A 316 -13.29 13.25 7.28
C MET A 316 -13.77 13.13 8.73
N SER A 317 -13.97 14.25 9.42
CA SER A 317 -14.41 14.28 10.83
C SER A 317 -15.82 13.72 10.97
N GLY A 318 -16.77 14.13 10.13
CA GLY A 318 -18.11 13.57 10.11
C GLY A 318 -18.13 12.08 9.73
N THR A 319 -17.22 11.66 8.83
CA THR A 319 -17.09 10.25 8.45
C THR A 319 -16.60 9.39 9.63
N ILE A 320 -15.55 9.83 10.33
CA ILE A 320 -15.04 9.14 11.52
C ILE A 320 -16.08 9.15 12.64
N GLY A 321 -16.77 10.29 12.86
CA GLY A 321 -17.87 10.40 13.80
C GLY A 321 -18.96 9.37 13.53
N LEU A 322 -19.40 9.24 12.27
CA LEU A 322 -20.36 8.22 11.85
C LEU A 322 -19.84 6.80 12.11
N ILE A 323 -18.60 6.48 11.73
CA ILE A 323 -18.00 5.16 11.99
C ILE A 323 -18.02 4.84 13.49
N ASN A 324 -17.68 5.81 14.34
CA ASN A 324 -17.68 5.65 15.79
C ASN A 324 -19.09 5.47 16.35
N THR A 325 -20.08 6.23 15.87
CA THR A 325 -21.49 6.02 16.24
C THR A 325 -21.93 4.60 15.86
N ILE A 326 -21.62 4.15 14.65
CA ILE A 326 -21.94 2.79 14.20
C ILE A 326 -21.28 1.75 15.12
N ASN A 327 -19.98 1.90 15.39
CA ASN A 327 -19.27 0.99 16.29
C ASN A 327 -19.90 0.97 17.69
N ASN A 328 -20.25 2.12 18.28
CA ASN A 328 -20.80 2.19 19.64
C ASN A 328 -22.17 1.53 19.76
N VAL A 329 -23.07 1.73 18.79
CA VAL A 329 -24.36 1.01 18.77
C VAL A 329 -24.13 -0.49 18.62
N MET A 330 -23.18 -0.89 17.77
CA MET A 330 -22.82 -2.31 17.61
C MET A 330 -22.21 -2.91 18.89
N TYR A 331 -21.53 -2.11 19.71
CA TYR A 331 -21.02 -2.50 21.02
C TYR A 331 -22.15 -2.75 22.02
N ASN A 332 -23.05 -1.79 22.14
CA ASN A 332 -24.14 -1.82 23.13
C ASN A 332 -25.23 -2.86 22.82
N HIS A 333 -25.28 -3.36 21.58
CA HIS A 333 -26.21 -4.38 21.13
C HIS A 333 -25.50 -5.66 20.64
N ALA A 334 -24.22 -5.85 21.00
CA ALA A 334 -23.58 -7.15 20.86
C ALA A 334 -24.21 -8.11 21.90
N PRO A 335 -24.53 -9.35 21.51
CA PRO A 335 -25.17 -10.35 22.37
C PRO A 335 -24.30 -10.77 23.56
#